data_AF-A0A1G3M692-F1
#
_entry.id   AF-A0A1G3M692-F1
#
_cell.length_a   1.000
_cell.length_b   1.000
_cell.length_c   1.000
_cell.angle_alpha   90.00
_cell.angle_beta   90.00
_cell.angle_gamma   90.00
#
_symmetry.space_group_name_H-M   'P 1'
#
loop_
_entity.id
_entity.type
_entity.pdbx_description
1 polymer ?
#
loop_
_entity_poly.entity_id
_entity_poly.type
_entity_poly.pdbx_seq_one_letter_code
_entity_poly.pdbx_strand_id
1 'polypeptide(L)'
;MKLLAILAAAALASSCAGTPPTTGPSPDQPPTERQAEGGTDSGEFVVSREVYTRTFEEIGEFIDNLNLIIRNADYESWLTFLSEEYIRVTADPVYLKDQSEKPLLKQANIQLADLRDYFAHVVVPSRTQATVDEIEFLDENHVKAIAVLRGTRVILYLLERDDSQWKIGVW
;
A
#
# COMPACT_ATOMS: atom_id res chain seq x y z
N MET A 1 -50.54 16.01 13.86
CA MET A 1 -51.76 15.18 13.74
C MET A 1 -51.36 13.72 13.84
N LYS A 2 -52.17 12.94 14.56
CA LYS A 2 -52.05 11.51 14.90
C LYS A 2 -52.02 10.61 13.65
N LEU A 3 -51.31 9.46 13.75
CA LEU A 3 -51.81 8.07 13.61
C LEU A 3 -50.56 7.15 13.58
N LEU A 4 -50.18 6.40 14.61
CA LEU A 4 -50.69 5.12 15.13
C LEU A 4 -50.73 3.93 14.14
N ALA A 5 -49.82 2.97 14.43
CA ALA A 5 -49.95 1.50 14.47
C ALA A 5 -50.15 0.69 13.17
N ILE A 6 -49.44 -0.46 13.08
CA ILE A 6 -50.00 -1.81 13.29
C ILE A 6 -48.89 -2.90 13.19
N LEU A 7 -48.87 -3.78 14.20
CA LEU A 7 -48.22 -5.09 14.25
C LEU A 7 -48.94 -6.10 13.32
N ALA A 8 -48.22 -7.04 12.70
CA ALA A 8 -48.73 -8.41 12.51
C ALA A 8 -47.61 -9.41 12.21
N ALA A 9 -47.80 -10.63 12.70
CA ALA A 9 -46.81 -11.70 12.86
C ALA A 9 -47.04 -12.87 11.89
N ALA A 10 -45.98 -13.68 11.74
CA ALA A 10 -45.90 -15.14 11.58
C ALA A 10 -46.85 -15.90 10.63
N ALA A 11 -46.26 -16.77 9.79
CA ALA A 11 -46.63 -18.20 9.73
C ALA A 11 -45.64 -19.02 8.88
N LEU A 12 -45.23 -20.17 9.44
CA LEU A 12 -44.53 -21.27 8.79
C LEU A 12 -45.47 -22.07 7.87
N ALA A 13 -44.91 -22.66 6.80
CA ALA A 13 -45.52 -23.81 6.13
C ALA A 13 -44.43 -24.82 5.73
N SER A 14 -44.45 -25.97 6.40
CA SER A 14 -43.83 -27.24 5.99
C SER A 14 -44.51 -27.82 4.75
N SER A 15 -43.81 -28.61 3.93
CA SER A 15 -44.11 -30.04 3.75
C SER A 15 -43.19 -30.76 2.76
N CYS A 16 -42.98 -32.03 3.06
CA CYS A 16 -42.12 -33.03 2.41
C CYS A 16 -42.78 -33.77 1.24
N ALA A 17 -41.98 -34.38 0.36
CA ALA A 17 -42.14 -35.73 -0.26
C ALA A 17 -41.05 -35.88 -1.36
N GLY A 18 -40.11 -36.86 -1.32
CA GLY A 18 -40.26 -38.27 -1.71
C GLY A 18 -40.04 -38.42 -3.24
N THR A 19 -39.05 -39.11 -3.81
CA THR A 19 -38.72 -40.56 -3.73
C THR A 19 -37.41 -40.86 -4.51
N PRO A 20 -36.59 -41.90 -4.18
CA PRO A 20 -35.36 -42.28 -4.91
C PRO A 20 -35.62 -43.29 -6.06
N PRO A 21 -34.66 -43.56 -6.96
CA PRO A 21 -33.82 -44.76 -6.76
C PRO A 21 -32.36 -44.70 -7.28
N THR A 22 -31.51 -45.45 -6.55
CA THR A 22 -30.38 -46.29 -6.98
C THR A 22 -29.76 -46.06 -8.36
N THR A 23 -28.48 -45.64 -8.38
CA THR A 23 -27.53 -46.02 -9.43
C THR A 23 -26.28 -46.55 -8.73
N GLY A 24 -25.96 -47.83 -8.98
CA GLY A 24 -24.79 -48.49 -8.42
C GLY A 24 -23.48 -47.86 -8.92
N PRO A 25 -22.34 -48.19 -8.28
CA PRO A 25 -21.04 -47.67 -8.71
C PRO A 25 -20.66 -48.31 -10.05
N SER A 26 -20.52 -47.49 -11.10
CA SER A 26 -19.86 -47.92 -12.33
C SER A 26 -18.34 -47.79 -12.12
N PRO A 27 -17.56 -48.88 -12.20
CA PRO A 27 -16.11 -48.79 -12.32
C PRO A 27 -15.74 -48.38 -13.76
N ASP A 28 -14.55 -47.81 -13.90
CA ASP A 28 -13.90 -47.41 -15.16
C ASP A 28 -14.29 -46.04 -15.75
N GLN A 29 -13.73 -44.98 -15.16
CA GLN A 29 -13.20 -43.87 -15.94
C GLN A 29 -11.72 -43.63 -15.56
N PRO A 30 -10.76 -43.73 -16.51
CA PRO A 30 -9.37 -43.37 -16.25
C PRO A 30 -9.26 -41.87 -15.93
N PRO A 31 -8.32 -41.44 -15.06
CA PRO A 31 -8.18 -40.03 -14.72
C PRO A 31 -7.77 -39.22 -15.96
N THR A 32 -8.70 -38.40 -16.46
CA THR A 32 -8.38 -37.29 -17.35
C THR A 32 -7.41 -36.37 -16.63
N GLU A 33 -6.24 -36.23 -17.23
CA GLU A 33 -5.20 -35.25 -16.99
C GLU A 33 -5.80 -33.87 -16.71
N ARG A 34 -5.80 -33.46 -15.44
CA ARG A 34 -6.03 -32.06 -15.07
C ARG A 34 -4.74 -31.32 -15.39
N GLN A 35 -4.70 -30.70 -16.57
CA GLN A 35 -3.91 -29.50 -16.77
C GLN A 35 -4.28 -28.53 -15.64
N ALA A 36 -3.34 -28.30 -14.73
CA ALA A 36 -3.43 -27.20 -13.80
C ALA A 36 -3.20 -25.91 -14.60
N GLU A 37 -4.28 -25.41 -15.19
CA GLU A 37 -4.36 -24.03 -15.62
C GLU A 37 -4.13 -23.13 -14.40
N GLY A 38 -3.35 -22.06 -14.62
CA GLY A 38 -2.89 -21.15 -13.60
C GLY A 38 -4.02 -20.57 -12.75
N GLY A 39 -3.86 -20.69 -11.45
CA GLY A 39 -4.32 -19.70 -10.50
C GLY A 39 -3.10 -18.95 -10.01
N THR A 40 -2.92 -17.70 -10.42
CA THR A 40 -2.16 -16.76 -9.59
C THR A 40 -2.96 -16.68 -8.30
N ASP A 41 -2.48 -17.36 -7.27
CA ASP A 41 -2.93 -17.12 -5.89
C ASP A 41 -2.51 -15.69 -5.56
N SER A 42 -3.36 -14.71 -5.91
CA SER A 42 -3.23 -13.33 -5.46
C SER A 42 -3.73 -13.25 -4.02
N GLY A 43 -3.22 -14.15 -3.16
CA GLY A 43 -3.47 -14.15 -1.74
C GLY A 43 -2.93 -12.85 -1.15
N GLU A 44 -3.75 -12.18 -0.36
CA GLU A 44 -3.31 -11.05 0.47
C GLU A 44 -2.13 -11.52 1.32
N PHE A 45 -1.01 -10.79 1.27
CA PHE A 45 0.16 -11.12 2.08
C PHE A 45 -0.11 -10.73 3.53
N VAL A 46 -0.39 -11.74 4.37
CA VAL A 46 -0.75 -11.53 5.77
C VAL A 46 0.41 -11.92 6.68
N VAL A 47 0.78 -11.02 7.57
CA VAL A 47 1.81 -11.24 8.60
C VAL A 47 1.18 -11.45 9.97
N SER A 48 1.94 -12.04 10.90
CA SER A 48 1.51 -12.12 12.30
C SER A 48 1.46 -10.72 12.94
N ARG A 49 0.65 -10.57 14.00
CA ARG A 49 0.60 -9.30 14.77
C ARG A 49 1.98 -8.89 15.29
N GLU A 50 2.77 -9.86 15.74
CA GLU A 50 4.11 -9.60 16.26
C GLU A 50 5.04 -9.05 15.18
N VAL A 51 5.03 -9.64 13.98
CA VAL A 51 5.80 -9.15 12.83
C VAL A 51 5.34 -7.75 12.46
N TYR A 52 4.03 -7.52 12.39
CA TYR A 52 3.48 -6.20 12.11
C TYR A 52 3.95 -5.16 13.13
N THR A 53 3.77 -5.42 14.43
CA THR A 53 4.11 -4.47 15.50
C THR A 53 5.60 -4.12 15.47
N ARG A 54 6.47 -5.12 15.35
CA ARG A 54 7.92 -4.88 15.27
C ARG A 54 8.30 -4.05 14.03
N THR A 55 7.79 -4.41 12.85
CA THR A 55 8.11 -3.66 11.63
C THR A 55 7.51 -2.25 11.63
N PHE A 56 6.35 -2.05 12.26
CA PHE A 56 5.77 -0.73 12.42
C PHE A 56 6.65 0.16 13.31
N GLU A 57 7.18 -0.38 14.40
CA GLU A 57 8.15 0.33 15.26
C GLU A 57 9.43 0.68 14.49
N GLU A 58 10.02 -0.27 13.77
CA GLU A 58 11.20 -0.05 12.92
C GLU A 58 10.97 1.05 11.87
N ILE A 59 9.83 1.02 11.17
CA ILE A 59 9.47 2.02 10.16
C ILE A 59 9.20 3.39 10.79
N GLY A 60 8.60 3.41 11.99
CA GLY A 60 8.41 4.64 12.76
C GLY A 60 9.74 5.33 13.05
N GLU A 61 10.73 4.59 13.58
CA GLU A 61 12.08 5.12 13.85
C GLU A 61 12.79 5.58 12.56
N PHE A 62 12.66 4.81 11.48
CA PHE A 62 13.18 5.17 10.16
C PHE A 62 12.61 6.52 9.69
N ILE A 63 11.29 6.70 9.76
CA ILE A 63 10.61 7.92 9.32
C ILE A 63 10.94 9.10 10.23
N ASP A 64 11.07 8.91 11.55
CA ASP A 64 11.43 9.98 12.47
C ASP A 64 12.84 10.53 12.21
N ASN A 65 13.80 9.63 11.94
CA ASN A 65 15.16 10.02 11.56
C ASN A 65 15.18 10.74 10.20
N LEU A 66 14.50 10.16 9.22
CA LEU A 66 14.34 10.76 7.89
C LEU A 66 13.72 12.17 7.97
N ASN A 67 12.70 12.35 8.79
CA ASN A 67 12.03 13.64 9.00
C ASN A 67 12.99 14.68 9.58
N LEU A 68 13.89 14.31 10.50
CA LEU A 68 14.91 15.21 11.02
C LEU A 68 15.86 15.69 9.92
N ILE A 69 16.35 14.76 9.09
CA ILE A 69 17.23 15.03 7.95
C ILE A 69 16.54 15.98 6.95
N ILE A 70 15.29 15.70 6.60
CA ILE A 70 14.49 16.53 5.67
C ILE A 70 14.26 17.92 6.26
N ARG A 71 13.89 18.04 7.55
CA ARG A 71 13.70 19.35 8.21
C ARG A 71 14.96 20.21 8.20
N ASN A 72 16.13 19.58 8.28
CA ASN A 72 17.42 20.25 8.23
C ASN A 72 17.89 20.55 6.80
N ALA A 73 17.11 20.17 5.77
CA ALA A 73 17.49 20.22 4.37
C ALA A 73 18.84 19.54 4.07
N ASP A 74 19.14 18.46 4.80
CA ASP A 74 20.38 17.70 4.62
C ASP A 74 20.24 16.68 3.48
N TYR A 75 20.53 17.16 2.27
CA TYR A 75 20.42 16.37 1.05
C TYR A 75 21.36 15.15 1.02
N GLU A 76 22.60 15.30 1.50
CA GLU A 76 23.58 14.22 1.43
C GLU A 76 23.15 13.05 2.33
N SER A 77 22.71 13.36 3.55
CA SER A 77 22.17 12.34 4.44
C SER A 77 20.88 11.74 3.88
N TRP A 78 20.00 12.56 3.27
CA TRP A 78 18.76 12.08 2.68
C TRP A 78 18.99 11.01 1.60
N LEU A 79 20.00 11.18 0.74
CA LEU A 79 20.33 10.20 -0.31
C LEU A 79 20.58 8.79 0.26
N THR A 80 21.10 8.67 1.48
CA THR A 80 21.40 7.37 2.10
C THR A 80 20.15 6.55 2.44
N PHE A 81 18.98 7.19 2.50
CA PHE A 81 17.67 6.57 2.79
C PHE A 81 16.93 6.16 1.51
N LEU A 82 17.51 6.40 0.33
CA LEU A 82 16.89 6.13 -0.95
C LEU A 82 17.46 4.86 -1.57
N SER A 83 16.61 4.14 -2.28
CA SER A 83 17.06 3.10 -3.20
C SER A 83 17.78 3.72 -4.40
N GLU A 84 18.65 2.93 -5.03
CA GLU A 84 19.30 3.34 -6.28
C GLU A 84 18.27 3.59 -7.38
N GLU A 85 17.20 2.79 -7.42
CA GLU A 85 16.09 2.92 -8.35
C GLU A 85 15.37 4.25 -8.16
N TYR A 86 15.02 4.61 -6.92
CA TYR A 86 14.37 5.88 -6.61
C TYR A 86 15.22 7.06 -7.06
N ILE A 87 16.53 7.03 -6.79
CA ILE A 87 17.46 8.07 -7.24
C ILE A 87 17.43 8.16 -8.76
N ARG A 88 17.56 7.03 -9.45
CA ARG A 88 17.60 6.99 -10.92
C ARG A 88 16.33 7.55 -11.56
N VAL A 89 15.16 7.13 -11.09
CA VAL A 89 13.85 7.56 -11.63
C VAL A 89 13.59 9.03 -11.31
N THR A 90 13.88 9.46 -10.08
CA THR A 90 13.55 10.82 -9.64
C THR A 90 14.55 11.86 -10.17
N ALA A 91 15.78 11.45 -10.49
CA ALA A 91 16.77 12.30 -11.13
C ALA A 91 16.61 12.39 -12.67
N ASP A 92 15.69 11.63 -13.26
CA ASP A 92 15.46 11.65 -14.70
C ASP A 92 14.95 13.04 -15.15
N PRO A 93 15.54 13.65 -16.20
CA PRO A 93 15.14 14.98 -16.67
C PRO A 93 13.68 15.09 -17.10
N VAL A 94 13.08 14.00 -17.62
CA VAL A 94 11.65 13.98 -18.00
C VAL A 94 10.80 13.99 -16.74
N TYR A 95 11.14 13.17 -15.74
CA TYR A 95 10.46 13.19 -14.45
C TYR A 95 10.51 14.58 -13.81
N LEU A 96 11.70 15.19 -13.72
CA LEU A 96 11.89 16.51 -13.11
C LEU A 96 11.13 17.62 -13.84
N LYS A 97 11.08 17.55 -15.18
CA LYS A 97 10.27 18.45 -15.99
C LYS A 97 8.78 18.29 -15.68
N ASP A 98 8.27 17.06 -15.62
CA ASP A 98 6.87 16.79 -15.31
C ASP A 98 6.49 17.25 -13.88
N GLN A 99 7.41 17.14 -12.93
CA GLN A 99 7.23 17.68 -11.58
C GLN A 99 7.24 19.22 -11.57
N SER A 100 8.07 19.86 -12.39
CA SER A 100 8.11 21.32 -12.52
C SER A 100 6.78 21.90 -13.03
N GLU A 101 6.04 21.13 -13.83
CA GLU A 101 4.73 21.53 -14.36
C GLU A 101 3.58 21.41 -13.33
N LYS A 102 3.84 20.87 -12.12
CA LYS A 102 2.83 20.79 -11.07
C LYS A 102 2.41 22.19 -10.62
N PRO A 103 1.12 22.41 -10.27
CA PRO A 103 0.57 23.75 -10.04
C PRO A 103 1.38 24.63 -9.08
N LEU A 104 1.85 24.06 -7.96
CA LEU A 104 2.61 24.81 -6.95
C LEU A 104 3.95 25.32 -7.48
N LEU A 105 4.71 24.48 -8.18
CA LEU A 105 6.03 24.84 -8.71
C LEU A 105 5.88 25.78 -9.92
N LYS A 106 4.94 25.48 -10.80
CA LYS A 106 4.64 26.29 -11.98
C LYS A 106 4.21 27.71 -11.62
N GLN A 107 3.34 27.87 -10.63
CA GLN A 107 2.92 29.20 -10.14
C GLN A 107 4.09 29.97 -9.51
N ALA A 108 5.02 29.27 -8.88
CA ALA A 108 6.23 29.86 -8.29
C ALA A 108 7.35 30.10 -9.32
N ASN A 109 7.16 29.74 -10.60
CA ASN A 109 8.20 29.74 -11.64
C ASN A 109 9.45 28.93 -11.25
N ILE A 110 9.28 27.85 -10.50
CA ILE A 110 10.35 26.93 -10.11
C ILE A 110 10.48 25.84 -11.17
N GLN A 111 11.70 25.65 -11.67
CA GLN A 111 12.08 24.52 -12.53
C GLN A 111 13.10 23.66 -11.79
N LEU A 112 12.89 22.35 -11.81
CA LEU A 112 13.77 21.39 -11.17
C LEU A 112 14.82 20.93 -12.20
N ALA A 113 16.09 21.29 -11.98
CA ALA A 113 17.18 20.90 -12.86
C ALA A 113 17.80 19.55 -12.46
N ASP A 114 17.74 19.22 -11.17
CA ASP A 114 18.31 18.01 -10.62
C ASP A 114 17.53 17.47 -9.40
N LEU A 115 18.02 16.36 -8.85
CA LEU A 115 17.43 15.72 -7.68
C LEU A 115 17.54 16.59 -6.40
N ARG A 116 18.54 17.48 -6.31
CA ARG A 116 18.70 18.40 -5.17
C ARG A 116 17.64 19.49 -5.21
N ASP A 117 17.32 20.02 -6.39
CA ASP A 117 16.20 20.94 -6.57
C ASP A 117 14.87 20.25 -6.19
N TYR A 118 14.66 19.02 -6.66
CA TYR A 118 13.49 18.23 -6.27
C TYR A 118 13.40 18.06 -4.76
N PHE A 119 14.50 17.71 -4.10
CA PHE A 119 14.56 17.60 -2.65
C PHE A 119 14.16 18.92 -1.97
N ALA A 120 14.79 20.03 -2.35
CA ALA A 120 14.57 21.32 -1.71
C ALA A 120 13.15 21.88 -1.94
N HIS A 121 12.60 21.71 -3.15
CA HIS A 121 11.35 22.34 -3.55
C HIS A 121 10.12 21.44 -3.47
N VAL A 122 10.30 20.12 -3.35
CA VAL A 122 9.21 19.15 -3.26
C VAL A 122 9.25 18.39 -1.95
N VAL A 123 10.37 17.74 -1.63
CA VAL A 123 10.46 16.84 -0.47
C VAL A 123 10.39 17.61 0.85
N VAL A 124 11.27 18.61 1.03
CA VAL A 124 11.32 19.43 2.25
C VAL A 124 9.95 20.04 2.60
N PRO A 125 9.27 20.78 1.70
CA PRO A 125 7.98 21.38 2.04
C PRO A 125 6.86 20.33 2.22
N SER A 126 6.94 19.17 1.57
CA SER A 126 5.88 18.16 1.65
C SER A 126 5.98 17.22 2.85
N ARG A 127 7.19 17.02 3.41
CA ARG A 127 7.47 15.93 4.38
C ARG A 127 7.87 16.40 5.77
N THR A 128 8.05 17.70 5.97
CA THR A 128 8.47 18.30 7.26
C THR A 128 7.56 17.97 8.46
N GLN A 129 6.29 17.58 8.23
CA GLN A 129 5.31 17.24 9.27
C GLN A 129 4.68 15.85 9.08
N ALA A 130 5.26 15.00 8.24
CA ALA A 130 4.67 13.71 7.94
C ALA A 130 4.81 12.73 9.12
N THR A 131 3.74 12.01 9.44
CA THR A 131 3.73 10.92 10.42
C THR A 131 3.22 9.65 9.76
N VAL A 132 3.70 8.50 10.22
CA VAL A 132 3.14 7.20 9.83
C VAL A 132 2.09 6.79 10.85
N ASP A 133 0.91 6.42 10.36
CA ASP A 133 -0.20 5.95 11.18
C ASP A 133 -0.42 4.44 11.00
N GLU A 134 -0.10 3.92 9.82
CA GLU A 134 -0.30 2.52 9.44
C GLU A 134 0.80 2.05 8.49
N ILE A 135 1.02 0.73 8.45
CA ILE A 135 1.80 0.09 7.39
C ILE A 135 0.99 -1.00 6.69
N GLU A 136 1.29 -1.25 5.42
CA GLU A 136 0.66 -2.32 4.64
C GLU A 136 1.76 -3.12 3.95
N PHE A 137 1.87 -4.41 4.28
CA PHE A 137 2.81 -5.31 3.61
C PHE A 137 2.27 -5.72 2.25
N LEU A 138 3.15 -5.70 1.26
CA LEU A 138 2.89 -6.31 -0.04
C LEU A 138 3.59 -7.67 -0.16
N ASP A 139 4.78 -7.76 0.42
CA ASP A 139 5.51 -9.01 0.64
C ASP A 139 6.48 -8.83 1.82
N GLU A 140 7.43 -9.77 1.97
CA GLU A 140 8.42 -9.76 3.06
C GLU A 140 9.36 -8.54 3.07
N ASN A 141 9.55 -7.89 1.92
CA ASN A 141 10.53 -6.82 1.73
C ASN A 141 9.90 -5.51 1.24
N HIS A 142 8.61 -5.48 0.91
CA HIS A 142 7.91 -4.29 0.44
C HIS A 142 6.76 -3.89 1.37
N VAL A 143 6.80 -2.64 1.84
CA VAL A 143 5.82 -2.08 2.76
C VAL A 143 5.40 -0.68 2.30
N LYS A 144 4.09 -0.39 2.31
CA LYS A 144 3.60 0.98 2.21
C LYS A 144 3.56 1.59 3.61
N ALA A 145 4.21 2.74 3.80
CA ALA A 145 3.98 3.59 4.96
C ALA A 145 2.83 4.54 4.66
N ILE A 146 1.81 4.57 5.52
CA ILE A 146 0.55 5.26 5.28
C ILE A 146 0.29 6.28 6.39
N ALA A 147 -0.11 7.49 5.98
CA ALA A 147 -0.62 8.53 6.85
C ALA A 147 -2.15 8.64 6.72
N VAL A 148 -2.84 8.99 7.80
CA VAL A 148 -4.30 9.19 7.84
C VAL A 148 -4.59 10.68 8.01
N LEU A 149 -4.82 11.36 6.89
CA LEU A 149 -5.11 12.79 6.87
C LEU A 149 -6.61 13.02 6.79
N ARG A 150 -7.21 13.54 7.87
CA ARG A 150 -8.66 13.81 7.95
C ARG A 150 -9.51 12.59 7.56
N GLY A 151 -9.10 11.41 8.03
CA GLY A 151 -9.75 10.13 7.72
C GLY A 151 -9.45 9.56 6.34
N THR A 152 -8.59 10.20 5.54
CA THR A 152 -8.14 9.70 4.24
C THR A 152 -6.76 9.06 4.37
N ARG A 153 -6.64 7.79 3.97
CA ARG A 153 -5.35 7.09 3.87
C ARG A 153 -4.56 7.65 2.69
N VAL A 154 -3.33 8.07 2.93
CA VAL A 154 -2.40 8.59 1.92
C VAL A 154 -1.09 7.83 2.04
N ILE A 155 -0.61 7.28 0.92
CA ILE A 155 0.70 6.63 0.89
C ILE A 155 1.76 7.71 1.07
N LEU A 156 2.53 7.59 2.14
CA LEU A 156 3.62 8.49 2.46
C LEU A 156 4.90 8.08 1.73
N TYR A 157 5.26 6.81 1.87
CA TYR A 157 6.42 6.18 1.23
C TYR A 157 6.09 4.75 0.79
N LEU A 158 6.72 4.35 -0.31
CA LEU A 158 6.89 2.96 -0.68
C LEU A 158 8.26 2.56 -0.16
N LEU A 159 8.30 1.60 0.76
CA LEU A 159 9.51 1.16 1.42
C LEU A 159 9.90 -0.21 0.91
N GLU A 160 11.17 -0.35 0.53
CA GLU A 160 11.79 -1.62 0.21
C GLU A 160 12.90 -1.92 1.21
N ARG A 161 13.11 -3.20 1.52
CA ARG A 161 14.19 -3.65 2.38
C ARG A 161 15.28 -4.31 1.55
N ASP A 162 16.47 -3.73 1.62
CA ASP A 162 17.70 -4.27 1.02
C ASP A 162 18.77 -4.38 2.12
N ASP A 163 19.54 -5.47 2.12
CA ASP A 163 20.62 -5.71 3.10
C ASP A 163 20.26 -5.40 4.57
N SER A 164 19.03 -5.74 4.97
CA SER A 164 18.46 -5.49 6.31
C SER A 164 18.21 -4.01 6.67
N GLN A 165 18.20 -3.11 5.69
CA GLN A 165 17.86 -1.70 5.86
C GLN A 165 16.65 -1.31 5.02
N TRP A 166 15.74 -0.54 5.61
CA TRP A 166 14.62 0.06 4.88
C TRP A 166 15.12 1.25 4.05
N LYS A 167 14.59 1.38 2.84
CA LYS A 167 14.85 2.48 1.90
C LYS A 167 13.58 2.89 1.18
N ILE A 168 13.55 4.13 0.68
CA ILE A 168 12.46 4.61 -0.17
C ILE A 168 12.64 4.06 -1.59
N GLY A 169 11.61 3.38 -2.10
CA GLY A 169 11.52 2.77 -3.43
C GLY A 169 10.46 3.42 -4.33
N VAL A 170 10.25 2.84 -5.52
CA VAL A 170 9.30 3.32 -6.56
C VAL A 170 8.47 2.21 -7.20
N TRP A 171 8.40 1.05 -6.56
CA TRP A 171 7.77 -0.17 -7.07
C TRP A 171 6.24 -0.11 -7.17
#